data_AF-A0A329LJV6-F1
#
_entry.id   AF-A0A329LJV6-F1
#
_cell.length_a   1.000
_cell.length_b   1.000
_cell.length_c   1.000
_cell.angle_alpha   90.00
_cell.angle_beta   90.00
_cell.angle_gamma   90.00
#
_symmetry.space_group_name_H-M   'P 1'
#
loop_
_entity.id
_entity.type
_entity.pdbx_description
1 polymer ?
#
loop_
_entity_poly.entity_id
_entity_poly.type
_entity_poly.pdbx_seq_one_letter_code
_entity_poly.pdbx_strand_id
1 'polypeptide(L)'
;MTVKDDLLRDFPHVYPGLPRPRVERLLTLLDESASTGGGLGLSIATAIKPLVPEIAARIESYSKSDVDDYVRMLRGAAVLLLQEWQPEDRPPNPESVSAAIKNLEADA
;
A
#
# COMPACT_ATOMS: atom_id res chain seq x y z
N MET A 1 9.02 4.85 -15.39
CA MET A 1 8.94 4.79 -13.93
C MET A 1 7.61 4.18 -13.62
N THR A 2 7.58 3.01 -13.00
CA THR A 2 6.33 2.26 -12.79
C THR A 2 5.73 2.59 -11.44
N VAL A 3 4.41 2.43 -11.32
CA VAL A 3 3.67 2.46 -10.06
C VAL A 3 4.37 1.62 -8.97
N LYS A 4 4.97 0.48 -9.33
CA LYS A 4 5.76 -0.37 -8.44
C LYS A 4 7.04 0.31 -7.94
N ASP A 5 7.82 0.93 -8.82
CA ASP A 5 9.04 1.64 -8.43
C ASP A 5 8.72 2.75 -7.42
N ASP A 6 7.60 3.43 -7.63
CA ASP A 6 7.11 4.47 -6.72
C ASP A 6 6.65 3.89 -5.38
N LEU A 7 5.90 2.77 -5.38
CA LEU A 7 5.53 2.07 -4.15
C LEU A 7 6.76 1.60 -3.35
N LEU A 8 7.74 1.00 -4.03
CA LEU A 8 9.00 0.56 -3.42
C LEU A 8 9.81 1.74 -2.87
N ARG A 9 9.72 2.91 -3.51
CA ARG A 9 10.35 4.13 -3.04
C ARG A 9 9.66 4.71 -1.81
N ASP A 10 8.33 4.64 -1.74
CA ASP A 10 7.56 5.14 -0.59
C ASP A 10 7.63 4.20 0.62
N PHE A 11 7.70 2.89 0.38
CA PHE A 11 7.69 1.86 1.41
C PHE A 11 8.67 2.12 2.58
N PRO A 12 9.97 2.42 2.36
CA PRO A 12 10.92 2.68 3.45
C PRO A 12 10.64 3.98 4.23
N HIS A 13 9.86 4.91 3.67
CA HIS A 13 9.44 6.12 4.39
C HIS A 13 8.22 5.88 5.29
N VAL A 14 7.41 4.86 4.97
CA VAL A 14 6.17 4.52 5.66
C VAL A 14 6.38 3.41 6.69
N TYR A 15 7.18 2.42 6.33
CA TYR A 15 7.54 1.27 7.15
C TYR A 15 9.04 1.31 7.47
N PRO A 16 9.47 1.07 8.73
CA PRO A 16 8.75 0.45 9.85
C PRO A 16 7.92 1.38 10.74
N GLY A 17 7.69 2.64 10.36
CA GLY A 17 6.95 3.62 11.15
C GLY A 17 5.45 3.31 11.36
N LEU A 18 4.90 2.36 10.60
CA LEU A 18 3.51 1.90 10.73
C LEU A 18 3.43 0.61 11.55
N PRO A 19 2.75 0.58 12.71
CA PRO A 19 2.49 -0.66 13.44
C PRO A 19 1.43 -1.51 12.73
N ARG A 20 1.45 -2.83 12.95
CA ARG A 20 0.50 -3.81 12.39
C ARG A 20 -0.97 -3.35 12.35
N PRO A 21 -1.59 -2.85 13.44
CA PRO A 21 -2.98 -2.39 13.41
C PRO A 21 -3.24 -1.21 12.45
N ARG A 22 -2.23 -0.38 12.16
CA ARG A 22 -2.36 0.66 11.13
C ARG A 22 -2.25 0.09 9.72
N VAL A 23 -1.47 -0.96 9.51
CA VAL A 23 -1.39 -1.68 8.23
C VAL A 23 -2.68 -2.45 7.96
N GLU A 24 -3.26 -3.10 8.98
CA GLU A 24 -4.57 -3.74 8.88
C GLU A 24 -5.66 -2.73 8.53
N ARG A 25 -5.67 -1.57 9.23
CA ARG A 25 -6.61 -0.50 8.93
C ARG A 25 -6.42 0.08 7.53
N LEU A 26 -5.18 0.24 7.08
CA LEU A 26 -4.87 0.64 5.71
C LEU A 26 -5.46 -0.35 4.71
N LEU A 27 -5.26 -1.66 4.93
CA LEU A 27 -5.80 -2.71 4.07
C LEU A 27 -7.33 -2.64 4.01
N THR A 28 -8.01 -2.49 5.16
CA THR A 28 -9.47 -2.34 5.20
C THR A 28 -9.96 -1.16 4.37
N LEU A 29 -9.32 0.01 4.51
CA LEU A 29 -9.71 1.22 3.75
C LEU A 29 -9.50 1.04 2.24
N LEU A 30 -8.44 0.34 1.83
CA LEU A 30 -8.19 0.01 0.43
C LEU A 30 -9.23 -0.98 -0.12
N ASP A 31 -9.67 -1.93 0.70
CA ASP A 31 -10.70 -2.93 0.37
C ASP A 31 -12.08 -2.29 0.18
N GLU A 32 -12.51 -1.47 1.15
CA GLU A 32 -13.78 -0.74 1.12
C GLU A 32 -13.87 0.18 -0.10
N SER A 33 -12.75 0.81 -0.44
CA SER A 33 -12.66 1.69 -1.59
C SER A 33 -12.79 0.92 -2.91
N ALA A 34 -12.13 -0.23 -3.06
CA ALA A 34 -12.23 -1.06 -4.26
C ALA A 34 -13.68 -1.54 -4.54
N SER A 35 -14.47 -1.79 -3.50
CA SER A 35 -15.87 -2.22 -3.62
C SER A 35 -16.82 -1.15 -4.17
N THR A 36 -16.43 0.14 -4.21
CA THR A 36 -17.36 1.25 -4.53
C THR A 36 -17.28 1.73 -5.99
N GLY A 37 -16.58 1.00 -6.87
CA GLY A 37 -16.74 1.04 -8.33
C GLY A 37 -16.86 2.43 -8.99
N GLY A 38 -15.73 3.11 -9.18
CA GLY A 38 -15.63 4.20 -10.17
C GLY A 38 -15.57 5.63 -9.62
N GLY A 39 -14.37 6.05 -9.19
CA GLY A 39 -14.10 7.45 -8.79
C GLY A 39 -13.07 7.61 -7.67
N LEU A 40 -12.18 6.64 -7.51
CA LEU A 40 -11.65 6.28 -6.19
C LEU A 40 -10.33 6.94 -5.79
N GLY A 41 -9.57 7.56 -6.70
CA GLY A 41 -8.26 8.11 -6.34
C GLY A 41 -8.31 9.14 -5.22
N LEU A 42 -9.22 10.11 -5.33
CA LEU A 42 -9.37 11.15 -4.31
C LEU A 42 -9.97 10.60 -3.01
N SER A 43 -10.93 9.67 -3.09
CA SER A 43 -11.58 9.06 -1.92
C SER A 43 -10.60 8.18 -1.14
N ILE A 44 -9.80 7.38 -1.83
CA ILE A 44 -8.75 6.55 -1.24
C ILE A 44 -7.67 7.43 -0.62
N ALA A 45 -7.15 8.40 -1.37
CA ALA A 45 -6.14 9.31 -0.86
C ALA A 45 -6.62 9.99 0.42
N THR A 46 -7.86 10.50 0.43
CA THR A 46 -8.47 11.11 1.61
C THR A 46 -8.58 10.13 2.79
N ALA A 47 -9.01 8.89 2.54
CA ALA A 47 -9.18 7.88 3.58
C ALA A 47 -7.86 7.45 4.21
N ILE A 48 -6.79 7.29 3.41
CA ILE A 48 -5.49 6.82 3.89
C ILE A 48 -4.57 7.94 4.36
N LYS A 49 -4.83 9.21 3.99
CA LYS A 49 -4.07 10.41 4.41
C LYS A 49 -3.72 10.47 5.91
N PRO A 50 -4.65 10.17 6.86
CA PRO A 50 -4.31 10.18 8.29
C PRO A 50 -3.34 9.06 8.72
N LEU A 51 -3.18 8.00 7.91
CA LEU A 51 -2.25 6.89 8.16
C LEU A 51 -0.93 7.08 7.42
N VAL A 52 -1.01 7.42 6.13
CA VAL A 52 0.11 7.44 5.18
C VAL A 52 -0.01 8.68 4.26
N PRO A 53 0.26 9.89 4.79
CA PRO A 53 0.04 11.14 4.05
C PRO A 53 0.91 11.27 2.78
N GLU A 54 2.12 10.72 2.81
CA GLU A 54 3.04 10.67 1.66
C GLU A 54 2.43 9.89 0.50
N ILE A 55 1.86 8.72 0.79
CA ILE A 55 1.18 7.87 -0.20
C ILE A 55 -0.09 8.56 -0.71
N ALA A 56 -0.86 9.19 0.17
CA ALA A 56 -2.05 9.92 -0.23
C ALA A 56 -1.73 11.04 -1.23
N ALA A 57 -0.71 11.86 -0.96
CA ALA A 57 -0.29 12.93 -1.86
C ALA A 57 0.16 12.41 -3.24
N ARG A 58 0.78 11.22 -3.28
CA ARG A 58 1.16 10.56 -4.52
C ARG A 58 -0.06 10.08 -5.31
N ILE A 59 -1.02 9.44 -4.65
CA ILE A 59 -2.29 9.02 -5.29
C ILE A 59 -3.04 10.24 -5.84
N GLU A 60 -3.04 11.36 -5.13
CA GLU A 60 -3.63 12.64 -5.61
C GLU A 60 -2.92 13.18 -6.86
N SER A 61 -1.65 12.81 -7.08
CA SER A 61 -0.83 13.27 -8.21
C SER A 61 -0.92 12.37 -9.45
N TYR A 62 -1.53 11.18 -9.34
CA TYR A 62 -1.62 10.21 -10.44
C TYR A 62 -2.88 10.38 -11.30
N SER A 63 -2.79 9.91 -12.55
CA SER A 63 -3.96 9.75 -13.41
C SER A 63 -4.85 8.62 -12.87
N LYS A 64 -6.14 8.65 -13.18
CA LYS A 64 -7.12 7.65 -12.65
C LYS A 64 -6.71 6.19 -12.92
N SER A 65 -6.12 5.91 -14.08
CA SER A 65 -5.62 4.56 -14.42
C SER A 65 -4.44 4.14 -13.52
N ASP A 66 -3.46 5.03 -13.34
CA ASP A 66 -2.30 4.77 -12.48
C ASP A 66 -2.68 4.64 -11.00
N VAL A 67 -3.73 5.35 -10.57
CA VAL A 67 -4.31 5.23 -9.24
C VAL A 67 -4.84 3.82 -8.99
N ASP A 68 -5.65 3.27 -9.89
CA ASP A 68 -6.25 1.93 -9.72
C ASP A 68 -5.14 0.86 -9.65
N ASP A 69 -4.12 0.96 -10.51
CA ASP A 69 -2.94 0.09 -10.46
C ASP A 69 -2.15 0.26 -9.15
N TYR A 70 -1.92 1.50 -8.70
CA TYR A 70 -1.20 1.77 -7.45
C TYR A 70 -1.92 1.23 -6.23
N VAL A 71 -3.24 1.43 -6.16
CA VAL A 71 -4.08 0.92 -5.07
C VAL A 71 -4.07 -0.61 -5.07
N ARG A 72 -4.18 -1.24 -6.25
CA ARG A 72 -4.10 -2.70 -6.38
C ARG A 72 -2.76 -3.24 -5.88
N MET A 73 -1.65 -2.62 -6.27
CA MET A 73 -0.32 -3.02 -5.81
C MET A 73 -0.12 -2.77 -4.31
N LEU A 74 -0.54 -1.61 -3.80
CA LEU A 74 -0.47 -1.25 -2.38
C LEU A 74 -1.27 -2.24 -1.52
N ARG A 75 -2.44 -2.68 -1.98
CA ARG A 75 -3.25 -3.72 -1.31
C ARG A 75 -2.48 -5.03 -1.24
N GLY A 76 -1.89 -5.49 -2.35
CA GLY A 76 -1.06 -6.70 -2.37
C GLY A 76 0.14 -6.60 -1.43
N ALA A 77 0.82 -5.45 -1.42
CA ALA A 77 1.93 -5.18 -0.52
C ALA A 77 1.51 -5.21 0.96
N ALA A 78 0.38 -4.60 1.31
CA ALA A 78 -0.15 -4.61 2.67
C ALA A 78 -0.53 -6.02 3.13
N VAL A 79 -1.14 -6.83 2.26
CA VAL A 79 -1.44 -8.25 2.55
C VAL A 79 -0.16 -9.04 2.79
N LEU A 80 0.83 -8.93 1.89
CA LEU A 80 2.13 -9.61 2.06
C LEU A 80 2.83 -9.19 3.34
N LEU A 81 2.84 -7.88 3.64
CA LEU A 81 3.41 -7.35 4.88
C LEU A 81 2.76 -7.98 6.11
N LEU A 82 1.42 -8.11 6.13
CA LEU A 82 0.70 -8.75 7.23
C LEU A 82 0.95 -10.26 7.31
N GLN A 83 1.15 -10.94 6.16
CA GLN A 83 1.49 -12.36 6.12
C GLN A 83 2.91 -12.62 6.66
N GLU A 84 3.87 -11.76 6.33
CA GLU A 84 5.25 -11.82 6.86
C GLU A 84 5.34 -11.41 8.34
N TRP A 85 4.33 -10.72 8.86
CA TRP A 85 4.26 -10.28 10.26
C TRP A 85 3.88 -11.42 11.22
N GLN A 86 4.69 -12.48 11.23
CA GLN A 86 4.60 -13.59 12.19
C GLN A 86 5.92 -13.75 12.96
N PRO A 87 5.89 -13.71 14.32
CA PRO A 87 4.77 -13.44 15.23
C PRO A 87 4.33 -11.95 15.24
N GLU A 88 3.13 -11.68 15.76
CA GLU A 88 2.47 -10.35 15.81
C GLU A 88 3.34 -9.25 16.45
N ASP A 89 4.24 -9.64 17.35
CA ASP A 89 5.17 -8.77 18.08
C ASP A 89 6.48 -8.48 17.33
N ARG A 90 6.75 -9.16 16.21
CA ARG A 90 7.97 -8.96 15.43
C ARG A 90 7.65 -8.37 14.06
N PRO A 91 7.85 -7.06 13.86
CA PRO A 91 7.78 -6.47 12.53
C PRO A 91 8.76 -7.16 11.58
N PRO A 92 8.33 -7.55 10.36
CA PRO A 92 9.22 -8.16 9.37
C PRO A 92 10.29 -7.17 8.89
N ASN A 93 11.43 -7.67 8.42
CA ASN A 93 12.47 -6.77 7.94
C ASN A 93 11.98 -5.97 6.72
N PRO A 94 12.18 -4.63 6.67
CA PRO A 94 11.74 -3.80 5.55
C PRO A 94 12.33 -4.27 4.21
N GLU A 95 13.54 -4.82 4.22
CA GLU A 95 14.19 -5.39 3.04
C GLU A 95 13.50 -6.66 2.53
N SER A 96 13.09 -7.58 3.44
CA SER A 96 12.33 -8.78 3.07
C SER A 96 10.99 -8.41 2.44
N VAL A 97 10.27 -7.47 3.06
CA VAL A 97 8.98 -7.02 2.54
C VAL A 97 9.14 -6.29 1.22
N SER A 98 10.16 -5.44 1.07
CA SER A 98 10.45 -4.78 -0.22
C SER A 98 10.77 -5.79 -1.31
N ALA A 99 11.51 -6.86 -0.99
CA ALA A 99 11.77 -7.95 -1.92
C ALA A 99 10.49 -8.73 -2.28
N ALA A 100 9.60 -8.96 -1.31
CA ALA A 100 8.30 -9.58 -1.52
C ALA A 100 7.40 -8.73 -2.43
N ILE A 101 7.34 -7.41 -2.19
CA ILE A 101 6.62 -6.44 -3.04
C ILE A 101 7.18 -6.44 -4.46
N LYS A 102 8.50 -6.50 -4.60
CA LYS A 102 9.16 -6.56 -5.92
C LYS A 102 8.75 -7.81 -6.72
N ASN A 103 8.42 -8.91 -6.03
CA ASN A 103 7.99 -10.18 -6.62
C ASN A 103 6.47 -10.26 -6.91
N LEU A 104 5.66 -9.29 -6.46
CA LEU A 104 4.19 -9.30 -6.62
C LEU A 104 3.74 -9.28 -8.11
N GLU A 105 4.60 -8.87 -9.05
CA GLU A 105 4.29 -8.84 -10.50
C GLU A 105 4.62 -10.16 -11.24
N ALA A 106 5.24 -11.15 -10.59
CA ALA A 106 5.62 -12.39 -11.27
C ALA A 106 4.45 -13.38 -11.48
N ASP A 107 3.27 -13.13 -10.91
CA ASP A 107 2.14 -14.07 -10.86
C ASP A 107 0.81 -13.45 -11.33
N ALA A 108 0.84 -12.49 -12.27
CA ALA A 108 -0.36 -11.86 -12.85
C ALA A 108 -0.45 -12.04 -14.37
#